data_AF-A0A0Q9EBR1-F1
#
_entry.id   AF-A0A0Q9EBR1-F1
#
_cell.length_a   1.000
_cell.length_b   1.000
_cell.length_c   1.000
_cell.angle_alpha   90.00
_cell.angle_beta   90.00
_cell.angle_gamma   90.00
#
_symmetry.space_group_name_H-M   'P 1'
#
loop_
_entity.id
_entity.type
_entity.pdbx_description
1 polymer ?
#
loop_
_entity_poly.entity_id
_entity_poly.type
_entity_poly.pdbx_seq_one_letter_code
_entity_poly.pdbx_strand_id
1 'polypeptide(L)'
;MNPRPALAAALLLALSGCVAFEHAPAAALSCDPALAGRWRSSDDGPGRDIVIDARCRAQWPVHGRTVEVNLRSYAEGPLRYLVLTPQDAERMLGDEGAGLSAQVPANSVFIAAYRIRGRQLRGWLPNADLVRASVQAGRFKGRLLASDEDGSDDNATVLMQSDAEALAALLKRGPEPLFGRLDEPGSEAVELKRIGAAP
;
A
#
# COMPACT_ATOMS: atom_id res chain seq x y z
N MET A 1 -8.60 27.92 -15.46
CA MET A 1 -7.38 27.10 -15.66
C MET A 1 -6.50 27.26 -14.42
N ASN A 2 -5.99 26.13 -13.89
CA ASN A 2 -5.18 25.92 -12.66
C ASN A 2 -5.93 25.16 -11.55
N PRO A 3 -5.24 24.24 -10.84
CA PRO A 3 -4.50 23.10 -11.37
C PRO A 3 -5.08 21.78 -10.83
N ARG A 4 -4.71 20.70 -11.50
CA ARG A 4 -5.20 19.33 -11.34
C ARG A 4 -5.04 18.81 -9.89
N PRO A 5 -5.95 17.95 -9.39
CA PRO A 5 -5.81 17.26 -8.11
C PRO A 5 -4.72 16.18 -8.27
N ALA A 6 -3.46 16.57 -8.15
CA ALA A 6 -2.32 15.75 -8.53
C ALA A 6 -1.38 15.58 -7.34
N LEU A 7 -1.57 14.51 -6.57
CA LEU A 7 -0.52 13.49 -6.47
C LEU A 7 -1.01 12.22 -5.79
N ALA A 8 -1.91 12.24 -4.80
CA ALA A 8 -2.42 10.99 -4.21
C ALA A 8 -3.20 10.11 -5.22
N ALA A 9 -3.89 10.74 -6.19
CA ALA A 9 -4.50 10.05 -7.33
C ALA A 9 -3.47 9.72 -8.44
N ALA A 10 -2.46 10.57 -8.65
CA ALA A 10 -1.41 10.31 -9.63
C ALA A 10 -0.45 9.20 -9.19
N LEU A 11 -0.31 8.99 -7.88
CA LEU A 11 0.49 7.95 -7.24
C LEU A 11 -0.06 6.54 -7.49
N LEU A 12 -1.32 6.43 -7.93
CA LEU A 12 -2.01 5.17 -8.19
C LEU A 12 -2.52 5.04 -9.63
N LEU A 13 -2.76 6.16 -10.32
CA LEU A 13 -3.05 6.17 -11.76
C LEU A 13 -1.79 6.06 -12.64
N ALA A 14 -0.59 6.21 -12.06
CA ALA A 14 0.67 5.91 -12.73
C ALA A 14 1.23 4.51 -12.38
N LEU A 15 0.55 3.75 -11.51
CA LEU A 15 0.93 2.37 -11.17
C LEU A 15 0.27 1.40 -12.14
N SER A 16 1.09 0.66 -12.88
CA SER A 16 0.71 -0.48 -13.72
C SER A 16 0.16 -1.64 -12.87
N GLY A 17 -1.05 -1.48 -12.32
CA GLY A 17 -1.78 -2.52 -11.57
C GLY A 17 -1.51 -2.57 -10.06
N CYS A 18 -2.50 -3.03 -9.30
CA CYS A 18 -2.38 -3.31 -7.87
C CYS A 18 -1.96 -4.76 -7.61
N VAL A 19 -1.31 -5.05 -6.48
CA VAL A 19 -1.06 -6.43 -6.03
C VAL A 19 -1.84 -6.73 -4.77
N ALA A 20 -2.74 -7.70 -4.85
CA ALA A 20 -3.48 -8.24 -3.72
C ALA A 20 -2.92 -9.62 -3.33
N PHE A 21 -2.99 -9.96 -2.06
CA PHE A 21 -2.56 -11.25 -1.51
C PHE A 21 -3.76 -11.92 -0.85
N GLU A 22 -4.04 -13.19 -1.15
CA GLU A 22 -5.24 -13.89 -0.59
C GLU A 22 -5.29 -13.91 0.94
N HIS A 23 -4.15 -13.88 1.63
CA HIS A 23 -4.08 -13.89 3.09
C HIS A 23 -3.04 -12.91 3.62
N ALA A 24 -3.29 -12.39 4.82
CA ALA A 24 -2.31 -11.64 5.59
C ALA A 24 -1.12 -12.52 6.02
N PRO A 25 0.09 -11.96 6.23
CA PRO A 25 1.27 -12.73 6.64
C PRO A 25 1.19 -13.27 8.08
N ALA A 26 0.21 -12.83 8.87
CA ALA A 26 -0.01 -13.32 10.23
C ALA A 26 -1.48 -13.18 10.63
N ALA A 27 -1.96 -14.08 11.49
CA ALA A 27 -3.32 -14.03 12.04
C ALA A 27 -3.53 -12.82 12.97
N ALA A 28 -2.49 -12.44 13.73
CA ALA A 28 -2.48 -11.26 14.57
C ALA A 28 -1.54 -10.21 13.98
N LEU A 29 -2.10 -9.04 13.69
CA LEU A 29 -1.36 -7.86 13.23
C LEU A 29 -1.38 -6.80 14.34
N SER A 30 -0.28 -6.07 14.49
CA SER A 30 -0.13 -5.08 15.56
C SER A 30 -0.18 -3.65 15.03
N CYS A 31 -0.54 -2.69 15.89
CA CYS A 31 -0.24 -1.29 15.65
C CYS A 31 1.27 -1.05 15.81
N ASP A 32 1.91 -0.38 14.86
CA ASP A 32 3.28 0.12 15.04
C ASP A 32 3.23 1.50 15.71
N PRO A 33 3.62 1.63 16.99
CA PRO A 33 3.57 2.92 17.68
C PRO A 33 4.47 3.98 17.05
N ALA A 34 5.47 3.59 16.24
CA ALA A 34 6.30 4.54 15.52
C ALA A 34 5.52 5.32 14.45
N LEU A 35 4.37 4.81 13.98
CA LEU A 35 3.50 5.52 13.05
C LEU A 35 2.76 6.69 13.70
N ALA A 36 2.51 6.64 15.01
CA ALA A 36 1.72 7.66 15.70
C ALA A 36 2.35 9.05 15.52
N GLY A 37 1.58 10.02 15.05
CA GLY A 37 2.06 11.35 14.72
C GLY A 37 1.28 12.01 13.61
N ARG A 38 1.72 13.21 13.23
CA ARG A 38 1.21 13.94 12.09
C ARG A 38 2.26 14.00 10.99
N TRP A 39 1.86 13.57 9.80
CA TRP A 39 2.72 13.36 8.65
C TRP A 39 2.23 14.18 7.46
N ARG A 40 3.15 14.58 6.58
CA ARG A 40 2.83 15.30 5.35
C ARG A 40 3.78 14.85 4.25
N SER A 41 3.28 14.64 3.03
CA SER A 41 4.14 14.43 1.86
C SER A 41 4.98 15.68 1.59
N SER A 42 6.18 15.53 1.02
CA SER A 42 6.97 16.69 0.56
C SER A 42 6.24 17.55 -0.47
N ASP A 43 5.38 16.90 -1.26
CA ASP A 43 4.70 17.51 -2.39
C ASP A 43 3.32 18.06 -2.02
N ASP A 44 2.86 17.78 -0.79
CA ASP A 44 1.58 18.23 -0.28
C ASP A 44 1.67 19.60 0.41
N GLY A 45 0.65 20.43 0.14
CA GLY A 45 0.44 21.69 0.84
C GLY A 45 -0.08 21.50 2.28
N PRO A 46 -0.06 22.58 3.09
CA PRO A 46 -0.69 22.56 4.42
C PRO A 46 -2.18 22.17 4.34
N GLY A 47 -2.63 21.35 5.30
CA GLY A 47 -4.03 20.86 5.36
C GLY A 47 -4.27 19.49 4.72
N ARG A 48 -3.23 18.87 4.17
CA ARG A 48 -3.24 17.48 3.64
C ARG A 48 -2.47 16.54 4.56
N ASP A 49 -2.59 16.78 5.86
CA ASP A 49 -1.84 16.04 6.87
C ASP A 49 -2.49 14.69 7.13
N ILE A 50 -1.67 13.65 7.21
CA ILE A 50 -2.08 12.33 7.70
C ILE A 50 -1.85 12.33 9.21
N VAL A 51 -2.92 12.16 9.99
CA VAL A 51 -2.84 12.11 11.46
C VAL A 51 -3.06 10.67 11.89
N ILE A 52 -2.10 10.08 12.60
CA ILE A 52 -2.16 8.71 13.09
C ILE A 52 -2.07 8.74 14.61
N ASP A 53 -3.07 8.20 15.31
CA ASP A 53 -3.07 8.16 16.77
C ASP A 53 -2.26 6.97 17.34
N ALA A 54 -2.16 6.91 18.68
CA ALA A 54 -1.44 5.83 19.38
C ALA A 54 -2.08 4.44 19.24
N ARG A 55 -3.30 4.35 18.70
CA ARG A 55 -4.01 3.11 18.38
C ARG A 55 -3.94 2.80 16.88
N CYS A 56 -3.11 3.53 16.12
CA CYS A 56 -2.98 3.42 14.67
C CYS A 56 -4.25 3.73 13.88
N ARG A 57 -5.17 4.51 14.46
CA ARG A 57 -6.26 5.12 13.66
C ARG A 57 -5.70 6.28 12.89
N ALA A 58 -5.81 6.21 11.57
CA ALA A 58 -5.30 7.21 10.66
C ALA A 58 -6.46 8.02 10.07
N GLN A 59 -6.37 9.33 10.19
CA GLN A 59 -7.15 10.29 9.42
C GLN A 59 -6.40 10.56 8.11
N TRP A 60 -6.98 10.09 7.02
CA TRP A 60 -6.37 10.09 5.70
C TRP A 60 -7.07 11.08 4.77
N PRO A 61 -6.36 12.11 4.25
CA PRO A 61 -6.96 13.11 3.39
C PRO A 61 -7.05 12.62 1.94
N VAL A 62 -8.26 12.53 1.38
CA VAL A 62 -8.51 12.03 0.02
C VAL A 62 -9.63 12.84 -0.65
N HIS A 63 -9.45 13.27 -1.91
CA HIS A 63 -10.45 14.02 -2.71
C HIS A 63 -11.21 15.13 -1.95
N GLY A 64 -10.49 15.96 -1.18
CA GLY A 64 -11.10 17.07 -0.42
C GLY A 64 -11.86 16.68 0.85
N ARG A 65 -11.90 15.40 1.21
CA ARG A 65 -12.44 14.88 2.47
C ARG A 65 -11.36 14.16 3.27
N THR A 66 -11.72 13.74 4.48
CA THR A 66 -10.88 12.91 5.35
C THR A 66 -11.63 11.62 5.64
N VAL A 67 -10.96 10.48 5.44
CA VAL A 67 -11.47 9.16 5.80
C VAL A 67 -10.69 8.62 7.00
N GLU A 68 -11.31 7.76 7.79
CA GLU A 68 -10.64 7.06 8.88
C GLU A 68 -10.33 5.61 8.46
N VAL A 69 -9.10 5.18 8.70
CA VAL A 69 -8.67 3.79 8.49
C VAL A 69 -7.87 3.29 9.68
N ASN A 70 -7.94 1.97 9.93
CA ASN A 70 -7.17 1.33 10.99
C ASN A 70 -5.91 0.70 10.40
N LEU A 71 -4.75 1.30 10.68
CA LEU A 71 -3.48 0.78 10.17
C LEU A 71 -3.04 -0.42 11.00
N ARG A 72 -2.88 -1.55 10.31
CA ARG A 72 -2.31 -2.77 10.86
C ARG A 72 -0.93 -2.99 10.27
N SER A 73 -0.01 -3.48 11.09
CA SER A 73 1.36 -3.69 10.69
C SER A 73 1.85 -5.09 11.00
N TYR A 74 2.77 -5.54 10.16
CA TYR A 74 3.56 -6.74 10.32
C TYR A 74 5.04 -6.33 10.29
N ALA A 75 5.85 -6.92 11.17
CA ALA A 75 7.27 -6.60 11.28
C ALA A 75 8.11 -7.83 10.92
N GLU A 76 9.10 -7.64 10.06
CA GLU A 76 10.06 -8.69 9.72
C GLU A 76 11.44 -8.06 9.53
N GLY A 77 12.35 -8.42 10.44
CA GLY A 77 13.66 -7.78 10.55
C GLY A 77 13.59 -6.23 10.63
N PRO A 78 14.34 -5.50 9.78
CA PRO A 78 14.38 -4.04 9.78
C PRO A 78 13.24 -3.40 8.98
N LEU A 79 12.43 -4.19 8.27
CA LEU A 79 11.31 -3.70 7.49
C LEU A 79 10.01 -3.86 8.28
N ARG A 80 9.13 -2.90 8.04
CA ARG A 80 7.75 -2.94 8.52
C ARG A 80 6.85 -2.96 7.30
N TYR A 81 5.70 -3.60 7.44
CA TYR A 81 4.73 -3.75 6.37
C TYR A 81 3.39 -3.26 6.89
N LEU A 82 2.77 -2.30 6.21
CA LEU A 82 1.37 -1.99 6.40
C LEU A 82 0.56 -3.07 5.69
N VAL A 83 -0.48 -3.55 6.37
CA VAL A 83 -1.43 -4.53 5.83
C VAL A 83 -2.80 -3.89 5.85
N LEU A 84 -3.34 -3.66 4.66
CA LEU A 84 -4.62 -3.00 4.45
C LEU A 84 -5.66 -4.01 3.98
N THR A 85 -6.88 -3.89 4.50
CA THR A 85 -8.01 -4.60 3.91
C THR A 85 -8.39 -3.96 2.57
N PRO A 86 -9.12 -4.66 1.69
CA PRO A 86 -9.58 -4.08 0.44
C PRO A 86 -10.45 -2.83 0.67
N GLN A 87 -11.28 -2.85 1.72
CA GLN A 87 -12.13 -1.72 2.09
C GLN A 87 -11.31 -0.52 2.58
N ASP A 88 -10.29 -0.74 3.42
CA ASP A 88 -9.42 0.35 3.87
C ASP A 88 -8.62 0.94 2.70
N ALA A 89 -8.14 0.08 1.78
CA ALA A 89 -7.48 0.53 0.56
C ALA A 89 -8.41 1.39 -0.29
N GLU A 90 -9.62 0.94 -0.61
CA GLU A 90 -10.61 1.72 -1.37
C GLU A 90 -10.92 3.08 -0.75
N ARG A 91 -11.12 3.14 0.56
CA ARG A 91 -11.33 4.42 1.27
C ARG A 91 -10.14 5.35 1.08
N MET A 92 -8.91 4.84 1.21
CA MET A 92 -7.69 5.64 1.03
C MET A 92 -7.50 6.13 -0.41
N LEU A 93 -8.01 5.39 -1.40
CA LEU A 93 -8.07 5.79 -2.81
C LEU A 93 -9.20 6.79 -3.09
N GLY A 94 -10.20 6.84 -2.21
CA GLY A 94 -11.39 7.65 -2.37
C GLY A 94 -12.30 7.14 -3.49
N ASP A 95 -12.13 5.88 -3.88
CA ASP A 95 -12.86 5.17 -4.93
C ASP A 95 -13.89 4.21 -4.31
N GLU A 96 -14.67 4.75 -3.38
CA GLU A 96 -15.71 4.01 -2.65
C GLU A 96 -16.89 3.77 -3.60
N GLY A 97 -16.97 2.56 -4.16
CA GLY A 97 -18.10 2.14 -4.99
C GLY A 97 -17.75 1.48 -6.33
N ALA A 98 -16.47 1.48 -6.75
CA ALA A 98 -16.06 0.88 -8.04
C ALA A 98 -14.82 -0.05 -7.99
N GLY A 99 -13.94 0.01 -6.99
CA GLY A 99 -12.51 -0.30 -7.24
C GLY A 99 -11.97 -1.72 -7.00
N LEU A 100 -11.98 -2.26 -5.77
CA LEU A 100 -11.05 -3.34 -5.37
C LEU A 100 -11.67 -4.46 -4.54
N SER A 101 -12.51 -4.13 -3.54
CA SER A 101 -13.10 -5.07 -2.60
C SER A 101 -14.11 -6.02 -3.26
N ALA A 102 -14.68 -5.62 -4.39
CA ALA A 102 -15.53 -6.47 -5.22
C ALA A 102 -14.72 -7.44 -6.10
N GLN A 103 -13.47 -7.11 -6.44
CA GLN A 103 -12.65 -7.88 -7.39
C GLN A 103 -11.81 -8.97 -6.71
N VAL A 104 -11.45 -8.76 -5.45
CA VAL A 104 -10.58 -9.67 -4.68
C VAL A 104 -11.38 -10.49 -3.66
N PRO A 105 -10.92 -11.70 -3.29
CA PRO A 105 -11.49 -12.44 -2.17
C PRO A 105 -11.53 -11.62 -0.87
N ALA A 106 -12.55 -11.81 -0.03
CA ALA A 106 -12.78 -10.98 1.17
C ALA A 106 -11.65 -11.03 2.22
N ASN A 107 -10.90 -12.13 2.27
CA ASN A 107 -9.73 -12.33 3.12
C ASN A 107 -8.44 -11.71 2.56
N SER A 108 -8.49 -11.18 1.33
CA SER A 108 -7.32 -10.62 0.69
C SER A 108 -6.83 -9.38 1.41
N VAL A 109 -5.55 -9.07 1.25
CA VAL A 109 -4.92 -7.87 1.78
C VAL A 109 -4.05 -7.20 0.73
N PHE A 110 -3.84 -5.91 0.93
CA PHE A 110 -2.81 -5.13 0.24
C PHE A 110 -1.69 -4.84 1.21
N ILE A 111 -0.45 -4.86 0.72
CA ILE A 111 0.74 -4.71 1.56
C ILE A 111 1.60 -3.59 1.03
N ALA A 112 2.04 -2.70 1.91
CA ALA A 112 3.05 -1.70 1.60
C ALA A 112 4.24 -1.86 2.55
N ALA A 113 5.45 -1.99 2.03
CA ALA A 113 6.65 -1.94 2.84
C ALA A 113 6.89 -0.49 3.29
N TYR A 114 7.40 -0.27 4.48
CA TYR A 114 7.79 1.06 4.92
C TYR A 114 8.96 1.03 5.88
N ARG A 115 9.61 2.20 6.00
CA ARG A 115 10.71 2.44 6.92
C ARG A 115 10.60 3.85 7.49
N ILE A 116 10.82 3.95 8.80
CA ILE A 116 10.88 5.23 9.51
C ILE A 116 12.33 5.50 9.92
N ARG A 117 12.84 6.68 9.56
CA ARG A 117 14.16 7.20 9.96
C ARG A 117 13.99 8.60 10.54
N GLY A 118 13.96 8.68 11.88
CA GLY A 118 13.72 9.93 12.59
C GLY A 118 12.35 10.54 12.25
N ARG A 119 12.36 11.65 11.50
CA ARG A 119 11.15 12.36 11.05
C ARG A 119 10.73 12.00 9.62
N GLN A 120 11.37 11.05 8.96
CA GLN A 120 11.02 10.62 7.61
C GLN A 120 10.42 9.23 7.64
N LEU A 121 9.34 9.03 6.89
CA LEU A 121 8.75 7.74 6.58
C LEU A 121 8.84 7.57 5.06
N ARG A 122 9.43 6.47 4.62
CA ARG A 122 9.44 6.05 3.21
C ARG A 122 8.58 4.81 3.08
N GLY A 123 7.69 4.79 2.11
CA GLY A 123 6.77 3.68 1.84
C GLY A 123 6.88 3.21 0.39
N TRP A 124 6.74 1.91 0.17
CA TRP A 124 6.84 1.26 -1.13
C TRP A 124 5.65 0.33 -1.35
N LEU A 125 5.09 0.39 -2.54
CA LEU A 125 4.07 -0.54 -2.98
C LEU A 125 4.71 -1.71 -3.75
N PRO A 126 4.07 -2.90 -3.79
CA PRO A 126 4.56 -4.00 -4.59
C PRO A 126 4.59 -3.59 -6.07
N ASN A 127 5.63 -4.01 -6.78
CA ASN A 127 5.76 -3.80 -8.21
C ASN A 127 4.92 -4.85 -8.96
N ALA A 128 3.77 -4.42 -9.48
CA ALA A 128 2.82 -5.33 -10.11
C ALA A 128 3.37 -5.98 -11.39
N ASP A 129 4.22 -5.31 -12.18
CA ASP A 129 4.87 -5.90 -13.34
C ASP A 129 5.84 -7.03 -12.96
N LEU A 130 6.64 -6.80 -11.91
CA LEU A 130 7.55 -7.80 -11.35
C LEU A 130 6.78 -9.01 -10.81
N VAL A 131 5.68 -8.78 -10.09
CA VAL A 131 4.83 -9.85 -9.55
C VAL A 131 4.13 -10.60 -10.68
N ARG A 132 3.58 -9.89 -11.68
CA ARG A 132 2.96 -10.46 -12.88
C ARG A 132 3.94 -11.35 -13.65
N ALA A 133 5.14 -10.87 -13.93
CA ALA A 133 6.18 -11.64 -14.59
C ALA A 133 6.57 -12.89 -13.77
N SER A 134 6.59 -12.79 -12.45
CA SER A 134 6.89 -13.92 -11.56
C SER A 134 5.76 -14.97 -11.55
N VAL A 135 4.50 -14.55 -11.63
CA VAL A 135 3.34 -15.45 -11.80
C VAL A 135 3.39 -16.14 -13.16
N GLN A 136 3.61 -15.39 -14.24
CA GLN A 136 3.72 -15.94 -15.61
C GLN A 136 4.89 -16.93 -15.75
N ALA A 137 6.01 -16.68 -15.04
CA ALA A 137 7.15 -17.58 -14.97
C ALA A 137 6.92 -18.81 -14.05
N GLY A 138 5.74 -18.95 -13.44
CA GLY A 138 5.41 -20.06 -12.53
C GLY A 138 6.14 -20.02 -11.18
N ARG A 139 6.77 -18.89 -10.82
CA ARG A 139 7.48 -18.72 -9.54
C ARG A 139 6.53 -18.44 -8.37
N PHE A 140 5.41 -17.78 -8.66
CA PHE A 140 4.31 -17.57 -7.72
C PHE A 140 3.01 -18.10 -8.31
N LYS A 141 2.12 -18.58 -7.44
CA LYS A 141 0.74 -18.83 -7.81
C LYS A 141 -0.01 -17.50 -7.78
N GLY A 142 -0.76 -17.21 -8.83
CA GLY A 142 -1.48 -15.96 -8.96
C GLY A 142 -2.36 -15.94 -10.19
N ARG A 143 -3.25 -14.97 -10.24
CA ARG A 143 -4.06 -14.69 -11.42
C ARG A 143 -4.21 -13.18 -11.62
N LEU A 144 -4.39 -12.79 -12.88
CA LEU A 144 -4.77 -11.44 -13.24
C LEU A 144 -6.28 -11.28 -13.02
N LEU A 145 -6.66 -10.20 -12.36
CA LEU A 145 -8.03 -9.76 -12.25
C LEU A 145 -8.26 -8.70 -13.33
N ALA A 146 -9.41 -8.78 -14.01
CA ALA A 146 -9.74 -7.87 -15.08
C ALA A 146 -9.76 -6.42 -14.59
N SER A 147 -9.13 -5.53 -15.36
CA SER A 147 -9.22 -4.07 -15.25
C SER A 147 -10.54 -3.60 -15.89
N ASP A 148 -11.13 -2.54 -15.34
CA ASP A 148 -12.40 -1.99 -15.84
C ASP A 148 -12.32 -1.49 -17.30
N GLU A 149 -13.45 -1.67 -17.99
CA GLU A 149 -13.98 -1.20 -19.30
C GLU A 149 -13.13 -1.11 -20.58
N ASP A 150 -11.80 -0.96 -20.55
CA ASP A 150 -10.99 -0.81 -21.79
C ASP A 150 -10.23 -2.09 -22.22
N GLY A 151 -10.35 -3.17 -21.45
CA GLY A 151 -9.80 -4.49 -21.82
C GLY A 151 -8.28 -4.56 -21.96
N SER A 152 -7.54 -3.52 -21.53
CA SER A 152 -6.07 -3.55 -21.52
C SER A 152 -5.55 -4.26 -20.26
N ASP A 153 -4.76 -5.32 -20.47
CA ASP A 153 -4.11 -6.10 -19.41
C ASP A 153 -3.04 -5.29 -18.65
N ASP A 154 -2.66 -4.12 -19.16
CA ASP A 154 -1.57 -3.31 -18.63
C ASP A 154 -1.87 -2.82 -17.19
N ASN A 155 -3.14 -2.57 -16.87
CA ASN A 155 -3.59 -2.11 -15.54
C ASN A 155 -4.24 -3.20 -14.68
N ALA A 156 -4.15 -4.47 -15.07
CA ALA A 156 -4.77 -5.56 -14.34
C ALA A 156 -4.20 -5.70 -12.92
N THR A 157 -5.09 -5.86 -11.93
CA THR A 157 -4.71 -6.19 -10.55
C THR A 157 -4.21 -7.63 -10.50
N VAL A 158 -3.04 -7.86 -9.91
CA VAL A 158 -2.50 -9.21 -9.70
C VAL A 158 -2.97 -9.73 -8.34
N LEU A 159 -3.75 -10.80 -8.32
CA LEU A 159 -4.04 -11.55 -7.09
C LEU A 159 -2.99 -12.66 -6.93
N MET A 160 -2.10 -12.51 -5.96
CA MET A 160 -1.18 -13.55 -5.54
C MET A 160 -1.88 -14.53 -4.59
N GLN A 161 -1.88 -15.80 -4.98
CA GLN A 161 -2.49 -16.88 -4.21
C GLN A 161 -1.44 -17.47 -3.27
N SER A 162 -1.56 -17.11 -1.99
CA SER A 162 -0.67 -17.58 -0.94
C SER A 162 -1.44 -17.71 0.36
N ASP A 163 -1.10 -18.71 1.16
CA ASP A 163 -1.46 -18.74 2.57
C ASP A 163 -0.57 -17.77 3.38
N ALA A 164 -0.92 -17.61 4.66
CA ALA A 164 -0.22 -16.69 5.56
C ALA A 164 1.26 -17.06 5.75
N GLU A 165 1.58 -18.35 5.87
CA GLU A 165 2.94 -18.84 6.12
C GLU A 165 3.84 -18.62 4.91
N ALA A 166 3.34 -18.89 3.70
CA ALA A 166 4.04 -18.67 2.45
C ALA A 166 4.36 -17.18 2.24
N LEU A 167 3.41 -16.30 2.52
CA LEU A 167 3.63 -14.86 2.42
C LEU A 167 4.63 -14.37 3.49
N ALA A 168 4.50 -14.80 4.74
CA ALA A 168 5.47 -14.47 5.79
C ALA A 168 6.88 -14.94 5.43
N ALA A 169 7.02 -16.17 4.94
CA ALA A 169 8.30 -16.72 4.48
C ALA A 169 8.88 -15.93 3.31
N LEU A 170 8.04 -15.40 2.42
CA LEU A 170 8.45 -14.53 1.33
C LEU A 170 8.98 -13.20 1.85
N LEU A 171 8.24 -12.52 2.73
CA LEU A 171 8.67 -11.25 3.34
C LEU A 171 9.96 -11.41 4.16
N LYS A 172 10.14 -12.56 4.81
CA LYS A 172 11.35 -12.92 5.56
C LYS A 172 12.59 -13.07 4.69
N ARG A 173 12.44 -13.47 3.42
CA ARG A 173 13.56 -13.53 2.45
C ARG A 173 14.00 -12.14 2.00
N GLY A 174 13.17 -11.12 2.24
CA GLY A 174 13.42 -9.74 1.88
C GLY A 174 12.32 -9.18 0.94
N PRO A 175 12.36 -7.87 0.68
CA PRO A 175 11.32 -7.19 -0.08
C PRO A 175 11.45 -7.39 -1.60
N GLU A 176 12.64 -7.71 -2.10
CA GLU A 176 12.95 -7.70 -3.53
C GLU A 176 11.99 -8.50 -4.42
N PRO A 177 11.52 -9.70 -4.04
CA PRO A 177 10.62 -10.48 -4.88
C PRO A 177 9.24 -9.85 -5.13
N LEU A 178 8.85 -8.86 -4.32
CA LEU A 178 7.55 -8.19 -4.43
C LEU A 178 7.68 -6.70 -4.73
N PHE A 179 8.69 -6.04 -4.16
CA PHE A 179 8.84 -4.58 -4.20
C PHE A 179 10.00 -4.15 -5.11
N GLY A 180 10.81 -5.08 -5.62
CA GLY A 180 12.10 -4.78 -6.21
C GLY A 180 13.12 -4.31 -5.17
N ARG A 181 14.27 -3.83 -5.63
CA ARG A 181 15.35 -3.38 -4.75
C ARG A 181 15.00 -2.04 -4.13
N LEU A 182 14.65 -2.09 -2.84
CA LEU A 182 14.39 -0.88 -2.06
C LEU A 182 15.67 -0.03 -2.00
N ASP A 183 15.51 1.29 -2.00
CA ASP A 183 16.60 2.28 -1.86
C ASP A 183 17.55 2.43 -3.07
N GLU A 184 17.33 1.72 -4.19
CA GLU A 184 18.06 1.98 -5.43
C GLU A 184 17.50 3.19 -6.20
N PRO A 185 18.33 3.89 -7.01
CA PRO A 185 17.83 4.90 -7.94
C PRO A 185 16.75 4.30 -8.86
N GLY A 186 15.57 4.92 -8.87
CA GLY A 186 14.38 4.40 -9.60
C GLY A 186 13.40 3.62 -8.73
N SER A 187 13.70 3.38 -7.45
CA SER A 187 12.70 2.91 -6.49
C SER A 187 11.66 4.01 -6.22
N GLU A 188 10.43 3.79 -6.64
CA GLU A 188 9.31 4.71 -6.41
C GLU A 188 8.82 4.61 -4.97
N ALA A 189 9.38 5.46 -4.11
CA ALA A 189 9.01 5.56 -2.70
C ALA A 189 8.11 6.77 -2.47
N VAL A 190 7.04 6.58 -1.69
CA VAL A 190 6.30 7.68 -1.08
C VAL A 190 7.07 8.19 0.12
N GLU A 191 7.31 9.50 0.19
CA GLU A 191 8.02 10.11 1.31
C GLU A 191 7.11 11.01 2.13
N LEU A 192 6.99 10.71 3.41
CA LEU A 192 6.27 11.53 4.38
C LEU A 192 7.22 12.08 5.43
N LYS A 193 7.06 13.36 5.76
CA LYS A 193 7.75 14.03 6.84
C LYS A 193 6.84 14.18 8.05
N ARG A 194 7.32 13.77 9.21
CA ARG A 194 6.67 14.01 10.50
C ARG A 194 6.74 15.50 10.81
N ILE A 195 5.59 16.15 10.92
CA ILE A 195 5.45 17.59 11.20
C ILE A 195 5.00 17.89 12.64
N GLY A 196 4.51 16.89 13.37
CA GLY A 196 4.20 17.03 14.79
C GLY A 196 3.76 15.73 15.43
N ALA A 197 3.47 15.79 16.73
CA ALA A 197 2.77 14.72 17.43
C ALA A 197 1.31 14.61 16.94
N ALA A 198 0.73 13.43 17.16
CA ALA A 198 -0.72 13.25 17.06
C ALA A 198 -1.38 14.11 18.15
N PRO A 199 -2.55 14.72 17.87
CA PRO A 199 -3.31 15.46 18.87
C PRO A 199 -3.82 14.54 19.99
#